data_AF-A0A7V6QMV9-F1
#
_entry.id   AF-A0A7V6QMV9-F1
#
_cell.length_a   1.000
_cell.length_b   1.000
_cell.length_c   1.000
_cell.angle_alpha   90.00
_cell.angle_beta   90.00
_cell.angle_gamma   90.00
#
_symmetry.space_group_name_H-M   'P 1'
#
loop_
_entity.id
_entity.type
_entity.pdbx_description
1 polymer ?
#
loop_
_entity_poly.entity_id
_entity_poly.type
_entity_poly.pdbx_seq_one_letter_code
_entity_poly.pdbx_strand_id
1 'polypeptide(L)'
;MYVTFNQKGFILPLTLIFCFLFSLFLLSEIEIYKIEQRLYIEEEELEKLKSLLQTGIQDINDIAHSDTLKDKLFGMLEYPIGSVQYSIEPMANNLILIQGTCTTNKQRKQLFNATVNIETNEIMRWVDG
;
A
#
# COMPACT_ATOMS: atom_id res chain seq x y z
N MET A 1 57.79 47.59 22.13
CA MET A 1 56.66 47.08 22.93
C MET A 1 55.92 46.08 22.04
N TYR A 2 56.11 44.78 22.24
CA TYR A 2 55.41 43.76 21.45
C TYR A 2 54.08 43.46 22.12
N VAL A 3 52.98 43.77 21.45
CA VAL A 3 51.63 43.40 21.89
C VAL A 3 51.35 42.00 21.36
N THR A 4 51.35 41.01 22.24
CA THR A 4 50.93 39.64 21.91
C THR A 4 49.40 39.58 21.90
N PHE A 5 48.79 39.44 20.72
CA PHE A 5 47.36 39.19 20.60
C PHE A 5 47.02 37.80 21.17
N ASN A 6 46.07 37.73 22.08
CA ASN A 6 45.61 36.48 22.71
C ASN A 6 44.79 35.64 21.71
N GLN A 7 45.40 34.59 21.14
CA GLN A 7 44.75 33.70 20.18
C GLN A 7 43.95 32.55 20.83
N LYS A 8 43.85 32.47 22.17
CA LYS A 8 43.23 31.33 22.89
C LYS A 8 41.70 31.38 22.98
N GLY A 9 41.05 32.44 22.49
CA GLY A 9 39.60 32.61 22.56
C GLY A 9 38.80 32.00 21.40
N PHE A 10 39.47 31.58 20.32
CA PHE A 10 38.79 31.18 19.07
C PHE A 10 38.43 29.69 19.00
N ILE A 11 38.98 28.86 19.91
CA ILE A 11 38.73 27.42 19.93
C ILE A 11 37.26 27.11 20.28
N LEU A 12 36.69 27.85 21.24
CA LEU A 12 35.32 27.63 21.73
C LEU A 12 34.26 27.89 20.65
N PRO A 13 34.20 29.06 19.99
CA PRO A 13 33.22 29.28 18.92
C PRO A 13 33.39 28.29 17.76
N LEU A 14 34.63 27.91 17.43
CA LEU A 14 34.89 26.90 16.41
C LEU A 14 34.32 25.52 16.81
N THR A 15 34.57 25.07 18.05
CA THR A 15 33.99 23.81 18.55
C THR A 15 32.48 23.85 18.58
N LEU A 16 31.87 24.97 18.94
CA LEU A 16 30.41 25.13 18.92
C LEU A 16 29.84 25.04 17.52
N ILE A 17 30.51 25.63 16.52
CA ILE A 17 30.12 25.51 15.11
C ILE A 17 30.18 24.04 14.67
N PHE A 18 31.25 23.31 15.01
CA PHE A 18 31.36 21.89 14.68
C PHE A 18 30.31 21.04 15.39
N CYS A 19 30.06 21.27 16.68
CA CYS A 19 29.01 20.57 17.41
C CYS A 19 27.62 20.87 16.82
N PHE A 20 27.36 22.11 16.41
CA PHE A 20 26.11 22.50 15.77
C PHE A 20 25.94 21.84 14.40
N LEU A 21 26.96 21.86 13.54
CA LEU A 21 26.94 21.19 12.24
C LEU A 21 26.75 19.69 12.38
N PHE A 22 27.41 19.06 13.35
CA PHE A 22 27.24 17.65 13.64
C PHE A 22 25.83 17.33 14.13
N SER A 23 25.25 18.20 14.97
CA SER A 23 23.88 18.06 15.44
C SER A 23 22.87 18.19 14.30
N LEU A 24 23.09 19.13 13.36
CA LEU A 24 22.26 19.27 12.16
C LEU A 24 22.34 18.05 11.25
N PHE A 25 23.54 17.51 11.07
CA PHE A 25 23.75 16.28 10.31
C PHE A 25 22.98 15.11 10.93
N LEU A 26 23.13 14.89 12.24
CA LEU A 26 22.38 13.86 12.95
C LEU A 26 20.86 14.06 12.87
N LEU A 27 20.39 15.30 12.96
CA LEU A 27 18.97 15.60 12.85
C LEU A 27 18.43 15.23 11.47
N SER A 28 19.16 15.56 10.40
CA SER A 28 18.80 15.20 9.03
C SER A 28 18.69 13.68 8.85
N GLU A 29 19.66 12.92 9.37
CA GLU A 29 19.63 11.45 9.28
C GLU A 29 18.43 10.85 10.04
N ILE A 30 18.10 11.40 11.21
CA ILE A 30 16.93 10.96 11.99
C ILE A 30 15.62 11.23 11.23
N GLU A 31 15.53 12.37 10.54
CA GLU A 31 14.34 12.70 9.73
C GLU A 31 14.19 11.75 8.55
N ILE A 32 15.27 11.48 7.82
CA ILE A 32 15.28 10.53 6.71
C ILE A 32 14.85 9.15 7.20
N TYR A 33 15.44 8.67 8.30
CA TYR A 33 15.09 7.37 8.88
C TYR A 33 13.60 7.26 9.25
N LYS A 34 13.02 8.32 9.83
CA LYS A 34 11.59 8.35 10.14
C LYS A 34 10.71 8.29 8.90
N ILE A 35 11.12 8.95 7.82
CA ILE A 35 10.40 8.93 6.54
C ILE A 35 10.45 7.51 5.96
N GLU A 36 11.63 6.90 5.89
CA GLU A 36 11.81 5.53 5.41
C GLU A 36 10.97 4.53 6.21
N GLN A 37 11.01 4.61 7.54
CA GLN A 37 10.20 3.74 8.40
C GLN A 37 8.70 3.86 8.11
N ARG A 38 8.20 5.08 7.87
CA ARG A 38 6.79 5.29 7.50
C ARG A 38 6.49 4.70 6.13
N LEU A 39 7.38 4.88 5.15
CA LEU A 39 7.22 4.33 3.82
C LEU A 39 7.17 2.80 3.85
N TYR A 40 8.03 2.15 4.63
CA TYR A 40 8.00 0.69 4.80
C TYR A 40 6.66 0.18 5.34
N ILE A 41 6.08 0.88 6.33
CA ILE A 41 4.77 0.50 6.89
C ILE A 41 3.66 0.66 5.84
N GLU A 42 3.71 1.72 5.04
CA GLU A 42 2.75 1.95 3.96
C GLU A 42 2.90 0.90 2.85
N GLU A 43 4.13 0.57 2.46
CA GLU A 43 4.42 -0.46 1.47
C GLU A 43 3.96 -1.84 1.93
N GLU A 44 4.19 -2.20 3.20
CA GLU A 44 3.70 -3.44 3.79
C GLU A 44 2.16 -3.54 3.72
N GLU A 45 1.44 -2.44 4.00
CA GLU A 45 -0.02 -2.42 3.90
C GLU A 45 -0.51 -2.49 2.45
N LEU A 46 0.19 -1.87 1.50
CA LEU A 46 -0.12 -2.00 0.08
C LEU A 46 0.09 -3.43 -0.42
N GLU A 47 1.15 -4.10 0.00
CA GLU A 47 1.41 -5.49 -0.36
C GLU A 47 0.37 -6.45 0.22
N LYS A 48 -0.07 -6.24 1.48
CA LYS A 48 -1.20 -6.99 2.05
C LYS A 48 -2.47 -6.82 1.23
N LEU A 49 -2.72 -5.60 0.76
CA LEU A 49 -3.90 -5.31 -0.04
C LEU A 49 -3.82 -6.00 -1.41
N LYS A 50 -2.68 -5.90 -2.11
CA LYS A 50 -2.45 -6.64 -3.37
C LYS A 50 -2.64 -8.14 -3.19
N SER A 51 -2.13 -8.71 -2.10
CA SER A 51 -2.33 -10.12 -1.78
C SER A 51 -3.80 -10.47 -1.56
N LEU A 52 -4.52 -9.69 -0.74
CA LEU A 52 -5.97 -9.87 -0.52
C LEU A 52 -6.76 -9.84 -1.82
N LEU A 53 -6.39 -8.92 -2.70
CA LEU A 53 -7.02 -8.72 -3.98
C LEU A 53 -6.74 -9.89 -4.92
N GLN A 54 -5.50 -10.33 -5.02
CA GLN A 54 -5.11 -11.45 -5.89
C GLN A 54 -5.80 -12.74 -5.45
N THR A 55 -5.76 -13.06 -4.15
CA THR A 55 -6.45 -14.23 -3.58
C THR A 55 -7.96 -14.08 -3.71
N GLY A 56 -8.51 -12.90 -3.42
CA GLY A 56 -9.93 -12.61 -3.53
C GLY A 56 -10.48 -12.83 -4.94
N ILE A 57 -9.79 -12.34 -5.97
CA ILE A 57 -10.22 -12.56 -7.36
C ILE A 57 -10.17 -14.03 -7.73
N GLN A 58 -9.11 -14.73 -7.34
CA GLN A 58 -8.97 -16.16 -7.64
C GLN A 58 -10.14 -16.94 -7.04
N ASP A 59 -10.46 -16.70 -5.77
CA ASP A 59 -11.57 -17.37 -5.09
C ASP A 59 -12.93 -16.97 -5.67
N ILE A 60 -13.13 -15.68 -6.01
CA ILE A 60 -14.36 -15.21 -6.67
C ILE A 60 -14.52 -15.84 -8.05
N ASN A 61 -13.42 -16.01 -8.80
CA ASN A 61 -13.44 -16.64 -10.11
C ASN A 61 -13.79 -18.12 -10.01
N ASP A 62 -13.24 -18.84 -9.03
CA ASP A 62 -13.59 -20.24 -8.76
C ASP A 62 -15.08 -20.38 -8.38
N ILE A 63 -15.61 -19.46 -7.56
CA ILE A 63 -17.04 -19.41 -7.22
C ILE A 63 -17.89 -19.16 -8.47
N ALA A 64 -17.50 -18.20 -9.32
CA ALA A 64 -18.19 -17.86 -10.57
C ALA A 64 -18.26 -19.03 -11.56
N HIS A 65 -17.27 -19.93 -11.54
CA HIS A 65 -17.27 -21.14 -12.37
C HIS A 65 -18.07 -22.30 -11.76
N SER A 66 -18.11 -22.38 -10.43
CA SER A 66 -18.81 -23.46 -9.72
C SER A 66 -20.34 -23.31 -9.71
N ASP A 67 -20.83 -22.06 -9.67
CA ASP A 67 -22.24 -21.75 -9.63
C ASP A 67 -22.76 -21.37 -11.03
N THR A 68 -23.90 -21.94 -11.43
CA THR A 68 -24.50 -21.58 -12.73
C THR A 68 -25.12 -20.18 -12.62
N LEU A 69 -24.32 -19.15 -12.86
CA LEU A 69 -24.66 -17.72 -12.69
C LEU A 69 -25.88 -17.32 -13.53
N LYS A 70 -27.08 -17.40 -12.95
CA LYS A 70 -28.32 -16.86 -13.52
C LYS A 70 -28.72 -15.51 -12.91
N ASP A 71 -28.24 -15.21 -11.71
CA ASP A 71 -28.58 -14.01 -10.94
C ASP A 71 -27.32 -13.32 -10.38
N LYS A 72 -27.49 -12.09 -9.90
CA LYS A 72 -26.43 -11.30 -9.25
C LYS A 72 -25.99 -11.98 -7.96
N LEU A 73 -24.75 -12.44 -7.90
CA LEU A 73 -24.18 -13.09 -6.72
C LEU A 73 -23.53 -12.03 -5.83
N PHE A 74 -23.79 -12.09 -4.53
CA PHE A 74 -23.13 -11.25 -3.53
C PHE A 74 -22.53 -12.13 -2.46
N GLY A 75 -21.32 -11.80 -2.02
CA GLY A 75 -20.65 -12.55 -0.96
C GLY A 75 -19.59 -11.76 -0.24
N MET A 76 -19.09 -12.35 0.84
CA MET A 76 -17.99 -11.83 1.62
C MET A 76 -17.03 -12.98 1.93
N LEU A 77 -15.76 -12.78 1.59
CA LEU A 77 -14.66 -13.68 1.89
C LEU A 77 -13.85 -13.09 3.04
N GLU A 78 -13.67 -13.87 4.10
CA GLU A 78 -12.86 -13.48 5.26
C GLU A 78 -11.49 -14.16 5.19
N TYR A 79 -10.45 -13.34 5.34
CA TYR A 79 -9.06 -13.77 5.37
C TYR A 79 -8.39 -13.30 6.66
N PRO A 80 -7.27 -13.92 7.09
CA PRO A 80 -6.53 -13.49 8.28
C PRO A 80 -6.07 -12.02 8.21
N ILE A 81 -5.83 -11.50 7.01
CA ILE A 81 -5.30 -10.15 6.75
C ILE A 81 -6.39 -9.11 6.46
N GLY A 82 -7.66 -9.53 6.31
CA GLY A 82 -8.78 -8.64 6.02
C GLY A 82 -9.95 -9.37 5.37
N SER A 83 -10.92 -8.62 4.83
CA SER A 83 -12.10 -9.18 4.18
C SER A 83 -12.31 -8.60 2.79
N VAL A 84 -12.83 -9.42 1.88
CA VAL A 84 -13.18 -9.02 0.52
C VAL A 84 -14.69 -9.15 0.36
N GLN A 85 -15.38 -8.03 0.18
CA GLN A 85 -16.79 -8.02 -0.21
C GLN A 85 -16.88 -7.94 -1.72
N TYR A 86 -17.70 -8.80 -2.34
CA TYR A 86 -17.80 -8.85 -3.79
C TYR A 86 -19.25 -8.95 -4.28
N SER A 87 -19.47 -8.44 -5.49
CA SER A 87 -20.69 -8.60 -6.25
C SER A 87 -20.34 -8.99 -7.69
N ILE A 88 -20.97 -10.05 -8.18
CA ILE A 88 -20.83 -10.56 -9.54
C ILE A 88 -22.09 -10.19 -10.30
N GLU A 89 -21.95 -9.40 -11.35
CA GLU A 89 -23.04 -9.04 -12.25
C GLU A 89 -22.82 -9.72 -13.61
N PRO A 90 -23.76 -10.56 -14.08
CA PRO A 90 -23.69 -11.10 -15.44
C PRO A 90 -23.89 -9.98 -16.46
N MET A 91 -22.99 -9.88 -17.45
CA MET A 91 -23.09 -8.97 -18.59
C MET A 91 -23.45 -9.74 -19.87
N ALA A 92 -23.83 -9.02 -20.94
CA ALA A 92 -24.07 -9.59 -22.25
C ALA A 92 -22.77 -10.17 -22.86
N ASN A 93 -22.90 -11.22 -23.70
CA ASN A 93 -21.81 -11.95 -24.36
C ASN A 93 -20.87 -12.76 -23.44
N ASN A 94 -21.41 -13.50 -22.46
CA ASN A 94 -20.61 -14.41 -21.64
C ASN A 94 -19.50 -13.71 -20.81
N LEU A 95 -19.70 -12.41 -20.55
CA LEU A 95 -18.85 -11.58 -19.71
C LEU A 95 -19.47 -11.45 -18.32
N ILE A 96 -18.62 -11.44 -17.29
CA ILE A 96 -19.03 -11.14 -15.91
C ILE A 96 -18.27 -9.91 -15.43
N LEU A 97 -18.99 -9.02 -14.74
CA LEU A 97 -18.42 -7.90 -14.03
C LEU A 97 -18.30 -8.27 -12.56
N ILE A 98 -17.07 -8.36 -12.09
CA ILE A 98 -16.73 -8.55 -10.68
C ILE A 98 -16.40 -7.19 -10.11
N GLN A 99 -17.19 -6.76 -9.12
CA GLN A 99 -16.89 -5.57 -8.34
C GLN A 99 -16.67 -5.99 -6.89
N GLY A 100 -15.72 -5.37 -6.22
CA GLY A 100 -15.51 -5.66 -4.81
C GLY A 100 -14.77 -4.58 -4.06
N THR A 101 -14.87 -4.68 -2.74
CA THR A 101 -14.14 -3.85 -1.80
C THR A 101 -13.27 -4.75 -0.93
N CYS A 102 -11.96 -4.61 -1.06
CA CYS A 102 -11.00 -5.20 -0.13
C CYS A 102 -10.88 -4.28 1.08
N THR A 103 -11.05 -4.82 2.28
CA THR A 103 -10.86 -4.10 3.54
C THR A 103 -9.81 -4.81 4.38
N THR A 104 -8.70 -4.13 4.69
CA THR A 104 -7.66 -4.69 5.58
C THR A 104 -8.08 -4.56 7.05
N ASN A 105 -7.42 -5.30 7.94
CA ASN A 105 -7.63 -5.17 9.40
C ASN A 105 -7.38 -3.75 9.95
N LYS A 106 -6.61 -2.93 9.23
CA LYS A 106 -6.40 -1.50 9.54
C LYS A 106 -7.46 -0.58 8.92
N GLN A 107 -8.59 -1.14 8.49
CA GLN A 107 -9.73 -0.45 7.87
C GLN A 107 -9.40 0.30 6.56
N ARG A 108 -8.27 0.00 5.92
CA ARG A 108 -8.00 0.51 4.58
C ARG A 108 -8.87 -0.20 3.58
N LYS A 109 -9.48 0.57 2.68
CA LYS A 109 -10.38 0.07 1.65
C LYS A 109 -9.80 0.36 0.28
N GLN A 110 -9.87 -0.62 -0.60
CA GLN A 110 -9.62 -0.42 -2.02
C GLN A 110 -10.75 -1.09 -2.80
N LEU A 111 -11.25 -0.34 -3.77
CA LEU A 111 -12.26 -0.81 -4.71
C LEU A 111 -11.55 -1.45 -5.88
N PHE A 112 -12.08 -2.57 -6.34
CA PHE A 112 -11.61 -3.19 -7.57
C PHE A 112 -12.78 -3.52 -8.47
N ASN A 113 -12.58 -3.28 -9.76
CA ASN A 113 -13.51 -3.66 -10.81
C ASN A 113 -12.75 -4.49 -11.85
N ALA A 114 -13.19 -5.72 -12.04
CA ALA A 114 -12.64 -6.65 -13.01
C ALA A 114 -13.73 -7.13 -13.97
N THR A 115 -13.45 -7.11 -15.27
CA THR A 115 -14.30 -7.76 -16.26
C THR A 115 -13.64 -9.06 -16.70
N VAL A 116 -14.32 -10.18 -16.50
CA VAL A 116 -13.81 -11.52 -16.83
C VAL A 116 -14.68 -12.12 -17.94
N ASN A 117 -14.04 -12.78 -18.91
CA ASN A 117 -14.73 -13.57 -19.91
C ASN A 117 -14.84 -15.03 -19.44
N ILE A 118 -16.07 -15.54 -19.32
CA ILE A 118 -16.33 -16.91 -18.84
C ILE A 118 -15.79 -17.97 -19.83
N GLU A 119 -15.71 -17.64 -21.12
CA GLU A 119 -15.31 -18.58 -22.17
C GLU A 119 -13.80 -18.79 -22.24
N THR A 120 -13.01 -17.74 -22.00
CA THR A 120 -11.54 -17.79 -22.06
C THR A 120 -10.88 -17.78 -20.69
N ASN A 121 -11.64 -17.52 -19.63
CA ASN A 121 -11.14 -17.32 -18.27
C ASN A 121 -10.11 -16.18 -18.17
N GLU A 122 -10.15 -15.23 -19.11
CA GLU A 122 -9.22 -14.10 -19.16
C GLU A 122 -9.82 -12.86 -18.51
N ILE A 123 -9.03 -12.22 -17.66
CA ILE A 123 -9.32 -10.91 -17.08
C ILE A 123 -9.06 -9.86 -18.18
N MET A 124 -10.13 -9.35 -18.79
CA MET A 124 -10.03 -8.45 -19.95
C MET A 124 -9.75 -7.00 -19.56
N ARG A 125 -10.19 -6.57 -18.38
CA ARG A 125 -9.96 -5.20 -17.91
C ARG A 125 -9.91 -5.15 -16.39
N TRP A 126 -8.85 -4.52 -15.90
CA TRP A 126 -8.58 -4.28 -14.50
C TRP A 126 -8.57 -2.77 -14.25
N VAL A 127 -9.37 -2.29 -13.30
CA VAL A 127 -9.34 -0.89 -12.85
C VAL A 127 -9.19 -0.88 -11.34
N ASP A 128 -7.99 -0.50 -10.89
CA ASP A 128 -7.74 -0.07 -9.51
C ASP A 128 -8.37 1.31 -9.31
N GLY A 129 -9.27 1.41 -8.33
CA GLY A 129 -9.92 2.67 -7.93
C GLY A 129 -9.15 3.42 -6.86
#